data_AF-A0A8D8QGF4-F1
#
_entry.id   AF-A0A8D8QGF4-F1
#
_cell.length_a   1.000
_cell.length_b   1.000
_cell.length_c   1.000
_cell.angle_alpha   90.00
_cell.angle_beta   90.00
_cell.angle_gamma   90.00
#
_symmetry.space_group_name_H-M   'P 1'
#
loop_
_entity.id
_entity.type
_entity.pdbx_description
1 polymer ?
#
loop_
_entity_poly.entity_id
_entity_poly.type
_entity_poly.pdbx_seq_one_letter_code
_entity_poly.pdbx_strand_id
1 'polypeptide(L)'
;MVRHNNQLPNNLPQLQNLIKRDPISYKDEFLQQQRHFESLLSVFCLQPSKFNKSLDELIMFMAQVAQCYPDSLSGFAQQLMEVLNSHNTILDANMRMTFCKALILLRNKGLLTPIDLLPLFFGLLRCPDKPLRKFLETHIITDIKNINSKHKNAKLNTTLQNFMYEMLKDTNHRAAKMSLSIMVHLYKKNVWRDAKTVNVIATACFSKSAKVMTAALKFFLTADEAEMKSDDEDSDEDTIKELKLANKYNKKTKKRANQLDKAKKSIRNKKNRKNKDKAYHFSALQLIHDPQGLAEKLFHQLEKRHERFEVKLMCLDVVSRLIGLHKLFLFNFYPYVQRFLQPHQREVTRLMQFVAQASHELVPPDVLEPVLRALVNNFVTERNSSDAMAMGLNAIRELCSRAPLVMNQDLLQDLVQYKNYREKSVMMAARALLHLYRVNLPTLLHKRDRGRPTEASIELKVKQYGETDAKDYVPGAEALVNDKGKKKTKEPAEPTEDNSDSDSWVDISDNEGDFEIDTDSEDDDDDDVSLTVLNNIIVTDKHISQEVSCVQVLLGKY
;
A
#
# COMPACT_ATOMS: atom_id res chain seq x y z
N MET A 1 54.47 46.61 -1.37
CA MET A 1 53.41 46.15 -2.31
C MET A 1 53.95 44.98 -3.13
N VAL A 2 53.80 43.77 -2.63
CA VAL A 2 54.17 42.55 -3.38
C VAL A 2 52.87 42.01 -3.95
N ARG A 3 52.70 42.12 -5.27
CA ARG A 3 51.63 41.43 -5.99
C ARG A 3 51.91 39.94 -5.87
N HIS A 4 51.30 39.28 -4.89
CA HIS A 4 51.19 37.83 -4.92
C HIS A 4 50.53 37.46 -6.24
N ASN A 5 51.15 36.51 -6.93
CA ASN A 5 50.71 35.93 -8.19
C ASN A 5 49.21 35.63 -8.11
N ASN A 6 48.37 36.52 -8.66
CA ASN A 6 46.95 36.59 -8.34
C ASN A 6 46.21 35.53 -9.15
N GLN A 7 46.45 34.25 -8.83
CA GLN A 7 45.76 33.10 -9.41
C GLN A 7 44.37 32.89 -8.78
N LEU A 8 44.00 33.74 -7.81
CA LEU A 8 42.70 33.74 -7.12
C LEU A 8 41.49 33.82 -8.07
N PRO A 9 41.50 34.64 -9.15
CA PRO A 9 40.40 34.66 -10.12
C PRO A 9 40.26 33.37 -10.93
N ASN A 10 41.34 32.57 -11.05
CA ASN A 10 41.33 31.31 -11.80
C ASN A 10 40.95 30.12 -10.91
N ASN A 11 40.98 30.27 -9.58
CA ASN A 11 40.63 29.22 -8.62
C ASN A 11 39.28 29.53 -7.95
N LEU A 12 38.19 29.26 -8.67
CA LEU A 12 36.81 29.52 -8.24
C LEU A 12 36.47 28.89 -6.86
N PRO A 13 36.87 27.64 -6.53
CA PRO A 13 36.63 27.06 -5.21
C PRO A 13 37.30 27.82 -4.05
N GLN A 14 38.52 28.31 -4.26
CA GLN A 14 39.23 29.09 -3.24
C GLN A 14 38.57 30.47 -3.06
N LEU A 15 38.24 31.13 -4.18
CA LEU A 15 37.53 32.41 -4.16
C LEU A 15 36.17 32.29 -3.49
N GLN A 16 35.43 31.21 -3.74
CA GLN A 16 34.14 30.94 -3.10
C GLN A 16 34.25 30.88 -1.58
N ASN A 17 35.25 30.16 -1.05
CA ASN A 17 35.46 30.05 0.39
C ASN A 17 35.83 31.38 1.03
N LEU A 18 36.62 32.20 0.32
CA LEU A 18 37.01 33.53 0.77
C LEU A 18 35.81 34.49 0.80
N ILE A 19 35.01 34.53 -0.27
CA ILE A 19 33.79 35.36 -0.34
C ILE A 19 32.80 34.97 0.76
N LYS A 20 32.63 33.68 1.05
CA LYS A 20 31.72 33.25 2.14
C LYS A 20 32.18 33.69 3.53
N ARG A 21 33.48 33.93 3.73
CA ARG A 21 34.05 34.42 4.99
C ARG A 21 33.98 35.93 5.11
N ASP A 22 34.29 36.64 4.03
CA ASP A 22 34.24 38.09 3.98
C ASP A 22 33.74 38.60 2.62
N PRO A 23 32.42 38.79 2.46
CA PRO A 23 31.85 39.24 1.19
C PRO A 23 32.26 40.65 0.77
N ILE A 24 32.66 41.52 1.69
CA ILE A 24 32.89 42.93 1.35
C ILE A 24 34.23 43.09 0.63
N SER A 25 35.26 42.39 1.13
CA SER A 25 36.63 42.49 0.63
C SER A 25 36.82 41.89 -0.77
N TYR A 26 35.99 40.93 -1.18
CA TYR A 26 36.13 40.20 -2.46
C TYR A 26 35.06 40.60 -3.50
N LYS A 27 34.49 41.80 -3.37
CA LYS A 27 33.41 42.27 -4.27
C LYS A 27 33.92 42.52 -5.68
N ASP A 28 35.11 43.07 -5.85
CA ASP A 28 35.67 43.41 -7.16
C ASP A 28 36.03 42.15 -7.97
N GLU A 29 36.61 41.14 -7.32
CA GLU A 29 36.87 39.83 -7.91
C GLU A 29 35.57 39.13 -8.30
N PHE A 30 34.53 39.25 -7.47
CA PHE A 30 33.20 38.72 -7.80
C PHE A 30 32.61 39.41 -9.04
N LEU A 31 32.65 40.74 -9.12
CA LEU A 31 32.15 41.50 -10.27
C LEU A 31 32.92 41.16 -11.56
N GLN A 32 34.22 40.89 -11.47
CA GLN A 32 35.01 40.41 -12.61
C GLN A 32 34.49 39.07 -13.13
N GLN A 33 34.20 38.12 -12.24
CA GLN A 33 33.62 36.83 -12.61
C GLN A 33 32.19 36.96 -13.15
N GLN A 34 31.40 37.91 -12.62
CA GLN A 34 30.03 38.17 -13.09
C GLN A 34 30.03 38.64 -14.55
N ARG A 35 30.89 39.61 -14.90
CA ARG A 35 31.03 40.08 -16.29
C ARG A 35 31.53 38.96 -17.21
N HIS A 36 32.43 38.11 -16.71
CA HIS A 36 32.91 36.96 -17.47
C HIS A 36 31.77 35.97 -17.75
N PHE A 37 30.94 35.69 -16.75
CA PHE A 37 29.74 34.86 -16.87
C PHE A 37 28.76 35.45 -17.90
N GLU A 38 28.40 36.73 -17.80
CA GLU A 38 27.46 37.38 -18.74
C GLU A 38 27.97 37.32 -20.18
N SER A 39 29.26 37.58 -20.38
CA SER A 39 29.91 37.48 -21.69
C SER A 39 29.85 36.05 -22.24
N LEU A 40 30.21 35.05 -21.42
CA LEU A 40 30.16 33.65 -21.85
C LEU A 40 28.74 33.15 -22.09
N LEU A 41 27.76 33.59 -21.30
CA LEU A 41 26.36 33.24 -21.47
C LEU A 41 25.82 33.79 -22.80
N SER A 42 26.16 35.05 -23.13
CA SER A 42 25.74 35.66 -24.41
C SER A 42 26.30 34.90 -25.62
N VAL A 43 27.57 34.50 -25.57
CA VAL A 43 28.21 33.68 -26.61
C VAL A 43 27.57 32.29 -26.66
N PHE A 44 27.29 31.69 -25.51
CA PHE A 44 26.67 30.38 -25.42
C PHE A 44 25.26 30.35 -26.02
N CYS A 45 24.48 31.43 -25.87
CA CYS A 45 23.15 31.52 -26.47
C CYS A 45 23.18 31.45 -28.00
N LEU A 46 24.30 31.80 -28.64
CA LEU A 46 24.49 31.65 -30.09
C LEU A 46 24.74 30.19 -30.51
N GLN A 47 25.35 29.37 -29.64
CA GLN A 47 25.63 27.95 -29.90
C GLN A 47 25.36 27.07 -28.66
N PRO A 48 24.09 26.81 -28.31
CA PRO A 48 23.71 26.13 -27.06
C PRO A 48 23.93 24.60 -27.09
N SER A 49 24.29 24.03 -28.24
CA SER A 49 24.45 22.58 -28.42
C SER A 49 25.76 22.00 -27.90
N LYS A 50 26.76 22.84 -27.60
CA LYS A 50 28.09 22.40 -27.15
C LYS A 50 28.24 22.59 -25.65
N PHE A 51 28.81 21.59 -24.97
CA PHE A 51 29.18 21.74 -23.57
C PHE A 51 30.30 22.78 -23.39
N ASN A 52 30.15 23.67 -22.41
CA ASN A 52 31.15 24.67 -22.05
C ASN A 52 31.54 24.51 -20.57
N LYS A 53 32.73 23.98 -20.32
CA LYS A 53 33.23 23.70 -18.96
C LYS A 53 33.41 24.97 -18.11
N SER A 54 33.91 26.06 -18.69
CA SER A 54 34.11 27.31 -17.97
C SER A 54 32.77 27.92 -17.54
N LEU A 55 31.76 27.86 -18.41
CA LEU A 55 30.41 28.31 -18.07
C LEU A 55 29.77 27.45 -16.98
N ASP A 56 29.96 26.13 -17.01
CA ASP A 56 29.49 25.20 -15.99
C ASP A 56 30.04 25.54 -14.59
N GLU A 57 31.35 25.73 -14.49
CA GLU A 57 32.03 26.11 -13.24
C GLU A 57 31.56 27.49 -12.73
N LEU A 58 31.41 28.47 -13.63
CA LEU A 58 30.94 29.82 -13.27
C LEU A 58 29.48 29.83 -12.79
N ILE A 59 28.57 29.10 -13.46
CA ILE A 59 27.17 29.00 -13.05
C ILE A 59 27.08 28.45 -11.62
N MET A 60 27.84 27.39 -11.33
CA MET A 60 27.84 26.78 -10.00
C MET A 60 28.46 27.70 -8.94
N PHE A 61 29.54 28.40 -9.27
CA PHE A 61 30.15 29.41 -8.41
C PHE A 61 29.16 30.54 -8.08
N MET A 62 28.50 31.11 -9.08
CA MET A 62 27.51 32.19 -8.91
C MET A 62 26.34 31.73 -8.01
N ALA A 63 25.79 30.54 -8.28
CA ALA A 63 24.72 29.98 -7.45
C ALA A 63 25.16 29.80 -5.97
N GLN A 64 26.42 29.41 -5.75
CA GLN A 64 26.96 29.19 -4.41
C GLN A 64 27.23 30.49 -3.64
N VAL A 65 27.53 31.59 -4.33
CA VAL A 65 27.81 32.90 -3.73
C VAL A 65 26.58 33.82 -3.70
N ALA A 66 25.48 33.45 -4.38
CA ALA A 66 24.28 34.28 -4.53
C ALA A 66 23.68 34.88 -3.24
N GLN A 67 23.83 34.23 -2.09
CA GLN A 67 23.33 34.76 -0.81
C GLN A 67 24.19 35.91 -0.26
N CYS A 68 25.46 35.97 -0.64
CA CYS A 68 26.41 37.01 -0.22
C CYS A 68 26.20 38.33 -0.96
N TYR A 69 25.65 38.28 -2.19
CA TYR A 69 25.41 39.45 -3.04
C TYR A 69 23.99 39.44 -3.64
N PRO A 70 22.94 39.70 -2.83
CA PRO A 70 21.55 39.63 -3.30
C PRO A 70 21.24 40.68 -4.38
N ASP A 71 21.81 41.89 -4.27
CA ASP A 71 21.50 42.99 -5.20
C ASP A 71 22.05 42.72 -6.62
N SER A 72 23.31 42.29 -6.70
CA SER A 72 24.01 42.04 -7.96
C SER A 72 23.51 40.81 -8.73
N LEU A 73 22.93 39.82 -8.04
CA LEU A 73 22.48 38.54 -8.62
C LEU A 73 20.96 38.40 -8.69
N SER A 74 20.21 39.46 -8.49
CA SER A 74 18.74 39.47 -8.57
C SER A 74 18.21 38.94 -9.93
N GLY A 75 18.87 39.27 -11.04
CA GLY A 75 18.51 38.81 -12.39
C GLY A 75 19.05 37.43 -12.79
N PHE A 76 19.99 36.86 -12.02
CA PHE A 76 20.70 35.64 -12.40
C PHE A 76 19.76 34.45 -12.58
N ALA A 77 18.85 34.24 -11.63
CA ALA A 77 17.90 33.14 -11.69
C ALA A 77 16.98 33.24 -12.92
N GLN A 78 16.51 34.45 -13.25
CA GLN A 78 15.64 34.68 -14.41
C GLN A 78 16.35 34.37 -15.73
N GLN A 79 17.62 34.80 -15.87
CA GLN A 79 18.44 34.48 -17.05
C GLN A 79 18.58 32.97 -17.24
N LEU A 80 18.83 32.21 -16.17
CA LEU A 80 18.92 30.75 -16.25
C LEU A 80 17.59 30.10 -16.65
N MET A 81 16.47 30.60 -16.11
CA MET A 81 15.14 30.11 -16.46
C MET A 81 14.78 30.41 -17.91
N GLU A 82 15.13 31.58 -18.41
CA GLU A 82 14.88 32.00 -19.79
C GLU A 82 15.64 31.14 -20.80
N VAL A 83 16.95 30.90 -20.55
CA VAL A 83 17.78 30.01 -21.37
C VAL A 83 17.23 28.58 -21.39
N LEU A 84 16.79 28.07 -20.23
CA LEU A 84 16.17 26.75 -20.15
C LEU A 84 14.84 26.69 -20.90
N ASN A 85 14.03 27.74 -20.86
CA ASN A 85 12.75 27.79 -21.59
C ASN A 85 12.96 27.88 -23.11
N SER A 86 13.85 28.75 -23.57
CA SER A 86 14.08 29.02 -25.00
C SER A 86 14.81 27.88 -25.71
N HIS A 87 15.77 27.23 -25.05
CA HIS A 87 16.63 26.22 -25.68
C HIS A 87 16.46 24.80 -25.11
N ASN A 88 15.33 24.50 -24.44
CA ASN A 88 15.11 23.23 -23.72
C ASN A 88 15.48 21.96 -24.52
N THR A 89 15.24 21.89 -25.84
CA THR A 89 15.50 20.71 -26.68
C THR A 89 16.89 20.67 -27.28
N ILE A 90 17.50 21.84 -27.57
CA ILE A 90 18.76 21.98 -28.31
C ILE A 90 19.97 21.94 -27.38
N LEU A 91 19.76 22.34 -26.12
CA LEU A 91 20.81 22.43 -25.10
C LEU A 91 21.52 21.08 -24.86
N ASP A 92 22.84 21.14 -24.68
CA ASP A 92 23.63 19.98 -24.24
C ASP A 92 23.09 19.39 -22.92
N ALA A 93 23.11 18.06 -22.80
CA ALA A 93 22.52 17.35 -21.66
C ALA A 93 23.23 17.68 -20.33
N ASN A 94 24.55 17.80 -20.33
CA ASN A 94 25.31 18.11 -19.12
C ASN A 94 25.08 19.57 -18.70
N MET A 95 25.09 20.48 -19.67
CA MET A 95 24.82 21.89 -19.39
C MET A 95 23.39 22.11 -18.86
N ARG A 96 22.39 21.43 -19.44
CA ARG A 96 21.00 21.45 -18.96
C ARG A 96 20.91 20.99 -17.50
N MET A 97 21.64 19.93 -17.14
CA MET A 97 21.72 19.43 -15.78
C MET A 97 22.33 20.47 -14.82
N THR A 98 23.39 21.16 -15.24
CA THR A 98 24.02 22.22 -14.43
C THR A 98 23.09 23.38 -14.15
N PHE A 99 22.39 23.89 -15.17
CA PHE A 99 21.40 24.96 -14.96
C PHE A 99 20.31 24.53 -13.97
N CYS A 100 19.83 23.29 -14.08
CA CYS A 100 18.85 22.75 -13.13
C CYS A 100 19.42 22.67 -11.71
N LYS A 101 20.66 22.17 -11.54
CA LYS A 101 21.34 22.10 -10.23
C LYS A 101 21.54 23.48 -9.61
N ALA A 102 21.92 24.48 -10.40
CA ALA A 102 22.11 25.85 -9.95
C ALA A 102 20.78 26.46 -9.46
N LEU A 103 19.71 26.31 -10.22
CA LEU A 103 18.38 26.78 -9.82
C LEU A 103 17.85 26.08 -8.55
N ILE A 104 18.08 24.78 -8.42
CA ILE A 104 17.77 24.02 -7.20
C ILE A 104 18.53 24.58 -6.00
N LEU A 105 19.82 24.89 -6.17
CA LEU A 105 20.66 25.43 -5.10
C LEU A 105 20.19 26.82 -4.65
N LEU A 106 19.86 27.70 -5.61
CA LEU A 106 19.30 29.03 -5.33
C LEU A 106 17.99 28.91 -4.54
N ARG A 107 17.15 27.94 -4.90
CA ARG A 107 15.92 27.66 -4.18
C ARG A 107 16.13 27.15 -2.77
N ASN A 108 17.05 26.21 -2.56
CA ASN A 108 17.34 25.68 -1.22
C ASN A 108 17.81 26.78 -0.26
N LYS A 109 18.35 27.88 -0.80
CA LYS A 109 18.73 29.09 -0.05
C LYS A 109 17.61 30.12 0.10
N GLY A 110 16.41 29.85 -0.43
CA GLY A 110 15.26 30.75 -0.34
C GLY A 110 15.28 31.95 -1.31
N LEU A 111 16.18 31.96 -2.31
CA LEU A 111 16.30 33.05 -3.29
C LEU A 111 15.31 32.92 -4.47
N LEU A 112 14.61 31.79 -4.58
CA LEU A 112 13.63 31.52 -5.63
C LEU A 112 12.34 30.97 -5.04
N THR A 113 11.20 31.43 -5.57
CA THR A 113 9.92 30.89 -5.16
C THR A 113 9.65 29.53 -5.82
N PRO A 114 8.95 28.61 -5.13
CA PRO A 114 8.49 27.36 -5.72
C PRO A 114 7.61 27.51 -6.97
N ILE A 115 6.84 28.60 -7.04
CA ILE A 115 5.83 28.84 -8.07
C ILE A 115 6.48 29.09 -9.42
N ASP A 116 7.62 29.77 -9.44
CA ASP A 116 8.32 30.09 -10.68
C ASP A 116 9.13 28.89 -11.19
N LEU A 117 9.72 28.12 -10.28
CA LEU A 117 10.64 27.05 -10.63
C LEU A 117 9.96 25.73 -11.01
N LEU A 118 8.91 25.33 -10.30
CA LEU A 118 8.29 24.01 -10.51
C LEU A 118 7.63 23.86 -11.89
N PRO A 119 6.88 24.85 -12.43
CA PRO A 119 6.36 24.80 -13.79
C PRO A 119 7.45 24.64 -14.85
N LEU A 120 8.59 25.31 -14.69
CA LEU A 120 9.75 25.15 -15.56
C LEU A 120 10.26 23.69 -15.53
N PHE A 121 10.47 23.13 -14.35
CA PHE A 121 10.93 21.74 -14.21
C PHE A 121 9.96 20.73 -14.79
N PHE A 122 8.65 20.98 -14.67
CA PHE A 122 7.66 20.17 -15.31
C PHE A 122 7.70 20.28 -16.84
N GLY A 123 7.88 21.48 -17.39
CA GLY A 123 8.11 21.69 -18.83
C GLY A 123 9.34 20.90 -19.34
N LEU A 124 10.41 20.86 -18.54
CA LEU A 124 11.63 20.10 -18.85
C LEU A 124 11.44 18.57 -18.80
N LEU A 125 10.33 18.06 -18.24
CA LEU A 125 10.01 16.62 -18.32
C LEU A 125 9.70 16.17 -19.76
N ARG A 126 9.41 17.10 -20.67
CA ARG A 126 9.22 16.83 -22.10
C ARG A 126 10.53 16.46 -22.80
N CYS A 127 11.68 16.91 -22.29
CA CYS A 127 12.98 16.70 -22.92
C CYS A 127 13.33 15.21 -23.04
N PRO A 128 14.05 14.78 -24.10
CA PRO A 128 14.39 13.38 -24.34
C PRO A 128 15.52 12.82 -23.44
N ASP A 129 15.87 13.48 -22.34
CA ASP A 129 16.95 13.10 -21.43
C ASP A 129 16.44 12.24 -20.25
N LYS A 130 16.94 11.01 -20.10
CA LYS A 130 16.52 10.09 -19.04
C LYS A 130 17.15 10.42 -17.67
N PRO A 131 18.49 10.62 -17.55
CA PRO A 131 19.12 11.11 -16.33
C PRO A 131 18.46 12.37 -15.76
N LEU A 132 18.24 13.39 -16.59
CA LEU A 132 17.65 14.64 -16.12
C LEU A 132 16.24 14.45 -15.58
N ARG A 133 15.38 13.72 -16.29
CA ARG A 133 14.00 13.50 -15.82
C ARG A 133 13.94 12.79 -14.47
N LYS A 134 14.79 11.79 -14.23
CA LYS A 134 14.88 11.10 -12.93
C LYS A 134 15.35 12.03 -11.82
N PHE A 135 16.34 12.86 -12.13
CA PHE A 135 16.85 13.86 -11.18
C PHE A 135 15.76 14.89 -10.83
N LEU A 136 15.07 15.43 -11.84
CA LEU A 136 13.96 16.37 -11.66
C LEU A 136 12.80 15.73 -10.88
N GLU A 137 12.38 14.51 -11.23
CA GLU A 137 11.35 13.76 -10.50
C GLU A 137 11.69 13.66 -9.01
N THR A 138 12.90 13.21 -8.68
CA THR A 138 13.36 13.04 -7.29
C THR A 138 13.37 14.38 -6.54
N HIS A 139 13.88 15.42 -7.20
CA HIS A 139 13.94 16.75 -6.61
C HIS A 139 12.55 17.32 -6.36
N ILE A 140 11.66 17.31 -7.36
CA ILE A 140 10.27 17.81 -7.26
C ILE A 140 9.56 17.13 -6.09
N ILE A 141 9.66 15.80 -5.96
CA ILE A 141 9.02 15.06 -4.87
C ILE A 141 9.59 15.49 -3.51
N THR A 142 10.91 15.59 -3.40
CA THR A 142 11.58 15.94 -2.13
C THR A 142 11.25 17.35 -1.69
N ASP A 143 11.24 18.26 -2.64
CA ASP A 143 11.01 19.66 -2.40
C ASP A 143 9.53 19.96 -2.06
N ILE A 144 8.56 19.36 -2.77
CA ILE A 144 7.13 19.46 -2.39
C ILE A 144 6.90 18.85 -1.01
N LYS A 145 7.59 17.76 -0.66
CA LYS A 145 7.56 17.18 0.70
C LYS A 145 8.10 18.17 1.73
N ASN A 146 9.24 18.82 1.46
CA ASN A 146 9.85 19.76 2.39
C ASN A 146 8.97 21.00 2.61
N ILE A 147 8.34 21.52 1.56
CA ILE A 147 7.38 22.64 1.65
C ILE A 147 6.20 22.28 2.56
N ASN A 148 5.71 21.05 2.46
CA ASN A 148 4.55 20.58 3.22
C ASN A 148 4.93 19.91 4.56
N SER A 149 6.21 19.97 4.97
CA SER A 149 6.69 19.28 6.18
C SER A 149 6.16 19.90 7.48
N LYS A 150 6.06 21.23 7.53
CA LYS A 150 5.55 21.97 8.70
C LYS A 150 4.04 22.15 8.63
N HIS A 151 3.54 22.67 7.52
CA HIS A 151 2.11 22.88 7.30
C HIS A 151 1.78 22.64 5.82
N LYS A 152 0.57 22.14 5.55
CA LYS A 152 0.12 21.93 4.17
C LYS A 152 -0.18 23.28 3.52
N ASN A 153 0.60 23.64 2.49
CA ASN A 153 0.40 24.87 1.73
C ASN A 153 -0.65 24.64 0.63
N ALA A 154 -1.93 24.81 0.97
CA ALA A 154 -3.05 24.52 0.08
C ALA A 154 -2.97 25.27 -1.27
N LYS A 155 -2.67 26.58 -1.25
CA LYS A 155 -2.56 27.41 -2.47
C LYS A 155 -1.51 26.88 -3.46
N LEU A 156 -0.30 26.56 -2.95
CA LEU A 156 0.78 25.98 -3.76
C LEU A 156 0.37 24.61 -4.30
N ASN A 157 -0.16 23.74 -3.45
CA ASN A 157 -0.58 22.41 -3.85
C ASN A 157 -1.66 22.45 -4.94
N THR A 158 -2.67 23.32 -4.81
CA THR A 158 -3.71 23.49 -5.85
C THR A 158 -3.12 23.94 -7.18
N THR A 159 -2.19 24.91 -7.16
CA THR A 159 -1.56 25.42 -8.39
C THR A 159 -0.73 24.32 -9.08
N LEU A 160 0.06 23.57 -8.30
CA LEU A 160 0.88 22.46 -8.80
C LEU A 160 0.02 21.28 -9.28
N GLN A 161 -1.07 20.97 -8.57
CA GLN A 161 -2.02 19.93 -8.97
C GLN A 161 -2.67 20.28 -10.31
N ASN A 162 -3.17 21.51 -10.47
CA ASN A 162 -3.77 21.95 -11.74
C ASN A 162 -2.77 21.82 -12.90
N PHE A 163 -1.52 22.23 -12.70
CA PHE A 163 -0.47 22.08 -13.70
C PHE A 163 -0.20 20.61 -14.06
N MET A 164 -0.16 19.72 -13.05
CA MET A 164 0.01 18.28 -13.28
C MET A 164 -1.18 17.66 -14.02
N TYR A 165 -2.39 18.14 -13.76
CA TYR A 165 -3.60 17.67 -14.43
C TYR A 165 -3.60 18.06 -15.92
N GLU A 166 -3.10 19.25 -16.25
CA GLU A 166 -2.88 19.68 -17.63
C GLU A 166 -1.80 18.82 -18.31
N MET A 167 -0.68 18.57 -17.64
CA MET A 167 0.39 17.73 -18.18
C MET A 167 -0.02 16.28 -18.43
N LEU A 168 -0.93 15.73 -17.62
CA LEU A 168 -1.41 14.37 -17.81
C LEU A 168 -2.24 14.22 -19.11
N LYS A 169 -2.88 15.30 -19.55
CA LYS A 169 -3.62 15.39 -20.81
C LYS A 169 -2.73 15.65 -22.03
N ASP A 170 -1.44 15.92 -21.81
CA ASP A 170 -0.50 16.25 -22.87
C ASP A 170 -0.24 15.04 -23.80
N THR A 171 0.09 15.33 -25.06
CA THR A 171 0.38 14.36 -26.11
C THR A 171 1.64 13.51 -25.82
N ASN A 172 2.57 14.06 -25.05
CA ASN A 172 3.83 13.38 -24.73
C ASN A 172 3.64 12.32 -23.63
N HIS A 173 3.50 11.06 -24.06
CA HIS A 173 3.36 9.89 -23.18
C HIS A 173 4.46 9.74 -22.12
N ARG A 174 5.68 10.25 -22.35
CA ARG A 174 6.79 10.17 -21.38
C ARG A 174 6.58 11.15 -20.23
N ALA A 175 6.21 12.38 -20.56
CA ALA A 175 5.91 13.42 -19.59
C ALA A 175 4.67 13.04 -18.76
N ALA A 176 3.60 12.57 -19.43
CA ALA A 176 2.39 12.09 -18.74
C ALA A 176 2.68 10.95 -17.75
N LYS A 177 3.50 9.96 -18.16
CA LYS A 177 3.92 8.87 -17.26
C LYS A 177 4.70 9.39 -16.04
N MET A 178 5.62 10.33 -16.25
CA MET A 178 6.44 10.86 -15.15
C MET A 178 5.61 11.71 -14.19
N SER A 179 4.70 12.52 -14.74
CA SER A 179 3.75 13.33 -13.96
C SER A 179 2.90 12.43 -13.08
N LEU A 180 2.37 11.33 -13.64
CA LEU A 180 1.65 10.32 -12.89
C LEU A 180 2.52 9.66 -11.81
N SER A 181 3.78 9.33 -12.11
CA SER A 181 4.74 8.80 -11.13
C SER A 181 4.93 9.75 -9.93
N ILE A 182 5.12 11.04 -10.21
CA ILE A 182 5.26 12.07 -9.17
C ILE A 182 4.00 12.15 -8.31
N MET A 183 2.81 12.15 -8.92
CA MET A 183 1.54 12.15 -8.18
C MET A 183 1.40 10.91 -7.28
N VAL A 184 1.73 9.73 -7.80
CA VAL A 184 1.72 8.47 -7.03
C VAL A 184 2.69 8.50 -5.86
N HIS A 185 3.90 9.02 -6.06
CA HIS A 185 4.90 9.15 -4.99
C HIS A 185 4.48 10.17 -3.92
N LEU A 186 3.85 11.28 -4.31
CA LEU A 186 3.33 12.28 -3.38
C LEU A 186 2.11 11.78 -2.58
N TYR A 187 1.29 10.94 -3.20
CA TYR A 187 0.20 10.23 -2.52
C TYR A 187 0.77 9.27 -1.46
N LYS A 188 1.72 8.41 -1.84
CA LYS A 188 2.37 7.46 -0.91
C LYS A 188 3.10 8.14 0.25
N LYS A 189 3.56 9.38 0.06
CA LYS A 189 4.19 10.21 1.09
C LYS A 189 3.19 11.00 1.94
N ASN A 190 1.88 10.76 1.81
CA ASN A 190 0.79 11.45 2.52
C ASN A 190 0.75 12.98 2.30
N VAL A 191 1.35 13.48 1.22
CA VAL A 191 1.34 14.92 0.91
C VAL A 191 0.07 15.30 0.16
N TRP A 192 -0.22 14.58 -0.93
CA TRP A 192 -1.41 14.77 -1.79
C TRP A 192 -2.37 13.58 -1.66
N ARG A 193 -2.95 13.40 -0.46
CA ARG A 193 -3.99 12.41 -0.18
C ARG A 193 -5.36 13.08 -0.21
N ASP A 194 -5.80 13.39 -1.42
CA ASP A 194 -7.03 14.16 -1.67
C ASP A 194 -7.85 13.50 -2.78
N ALA A 195 -9.17 13.57 -2.66
CA ALA A 195 -10.10 12.94 -3.60
C ALA A 195 -9.89 13.44 -5.03
N LYS A 196 -9.58 14.73 -5.22
CA LYS A 196 -9.27 15.31 -6.54
C LYS A 196 -8.09 14.59 -7.20
N THR A 197 -6.97 14.43 -6.49
CA THR A 197 -5.77 13.75 -6.99
C THR A 197 -6.05 12.29 -7.37
N VAL A 198 -6.81 11.55 -6.54
CA VAL A 198 -7.20 10.16 -6.84
C VAL A 198 -8.06 10.09 -8.10
N ASN A 199 -9.06 10.95 -8.24
CA ASN A 199 -9.93 10.95 -9.41
C ASN A 199 -9.19 11.34 -10.69
N VAL A 200 -8.19 12.23 -10.62
CA VAL A 200 -7.33 12.49 -11.78
C VAL A 200 -6.47 11.28 -12.13
N ILE A 201 -5.93 10.56 -11.15
CA ILE A 201 -5.24 9.29 -11.42
C ILE A 201 -6.21 8.27 -12.04
N ALA A 202 -7.48 8.23 -11.62
CA ALA A 202 -8.51 7.40 -12.23
C ALA A 202 -8.73 7.74 -13.71
N THR A 203 -8.69 9.03 -14.09
CA THR A 203 -8.75 9.42 -15.51
C THR A 203 -7.55 8.91 -16.32
N ALA A 204 -6.38 8.75 -15.68
CA ALA A 204 -5.17 8.23 -16.32
C ALA A 204 -5.31 6.75 -16.73
N CYS A 205 -6.21 5.98 -16.09
CA CYS A 205 -6.51 4.60 -16.48
C CYS A 205 -7.12 4.51 -17.89
N PHE A 206 -7.77 5.57 -18.37
CA PHE A 206 -8.37 5.63 -19.71
C PHE A 206 -7.43 6.19 -20.79
N SER A 207 -6.16 6.40 -20.44
CA SER A 207 -5.18 6.93 -21.38
C SER A 207 -4.88 5.93 -22.52
N LYS A 208 -4.66 6.45 -23.75
CA LYS A 208 -4.34 5.62 -24.92
C LYS A 208 -3.02 4.85 -24.74
N SER A 209 -2.09 5.38 -23.93
CA SER A 209 -0.78 4.78 -23.70
C SER A 209 -0.84 3.69 -22.64
N ALA A 210 -0.58 2.44 -23.04
CA ALA A 210 -0.55 1.31 -22.12
C ALA A 210 0.42 1.50 -20.94
N LYS A 211 1.52 2.25 -21.10
CA LYS A 211 2.48 2.53 -20.01
C LYS A 211 1.94 3.49 -18.95
N VAL A 212 1.07 4.42 -19.33
CA VAL A 212 0.42 5.35 -18.40
C VAL A 212 -0.74 4.65 -17.70
N MET A 213 -1.57 3.94 -18.46
CA MET A 213 -2.65 3.08 -17.92
C MET A 213 -2.12 2.07 -16.91
N THR A 214 -1.08 1.29 -17.25
CA THR A 214 -0.50 0.31 -16.30
C THR A 214 0.08 0.96 -15.05
N ALA A 215 0.65 2.16 -15.14
CA ALA A 215 1.11 2.89 -13.97
C ALA A 215 -0.06 3.35 -13.07
N ALA A 216 -1.17 3.77 -13.67
CA ALA A 216 -2.39 4.17 -12.95
C ALA A 216 -3.08 2.95 -12.31
N LEU A 217 -3.18 1.83 -13.01
CA LEU A 217 -3.70 0.58 -12.45
C LEU A 217 -2.82 0.09 -11.28
N LYS A 218 -1.48 0.12 -11.43
CA LYS A 218 -0.56 -0.21 -10.32
C LYS A 218 -0.75 0.70 -9.11
N PHE A 219 -1.12 1.96 -9.31
CA PHE A 219 -1.40 2.85 -8.19
C PHE A 219 -2.55 2.31 -7.35
N PHE A 220 -3.70 1.99 -7.95
CA PHE A 220 -4.84 1.45 -7.20
C PHE A 220 -4.57 0.10 -6.54
N LEU A 221 -3.74 -0.75 -7.15
CA LEU A 221 -3.35 -2.03 -6.54
C LEU A 221 -2.35 -1.86 -5.39
N THR A 222 -1.34 -1.00 -5.56
CA THR A 222 -0.24 -0.84 -4.59
C THR A 222 -0.49 0.20 -3.51
N ALA A 223 -1.46 1.10 -3.71
CA ALA A 223 -1.87 2.07 -2.68
C ALA A 223 -2.43 1.34 -1.45
N ASP A 224 -3.13 0.23 -1.65
CA ASP A 224 -3.70 -0.58 -0.57
C ASP A 224 -2.68 -1.56 0.03
N GLU A 225 -1.77 -2.12 -0.77
CA GLU A 225 -0.73 -3.07 -0.27
C GLU A 225 0.31 -2.41 0.66
N ALA A 226 0.61 -1.14 0.44
CA ALA A 226 1.59 -0.43 1.26
C ALA A 226 1.08 -0.20 2.71
N GLU A 227 -0.24 -0.15 2.91
CA GLU A 227 -0.85 -0.08 4.25
C GLU A 227 -0.85 -1.46 4.95
N MET A 228 -0.95 -2.58 4.20
CA MET A 228 -0.87 -3.92 4.79
C MET A 228 0.57 -4.36 5.15
N LYS A 229 1.59 -3.99 4.36
CA LYS A 229 2.98 -4.44 4.63
C LYS A 229 3.64 -3.78 5.84
N SER A 230 3.08 -2.70 6.39
CA SER A 230 3.55 -2.16 7.67
C SER A 230 3.00 -2.89 8.89
N ASP A 231 2.10 -3.87 8.71
CA ASP A 231 1.51 -4.65 9.81
C ASP A 231 2.39 -5.84 10.25
N ASP A 232 3.36 -6.31 9.46
CA ASP A 232 4.18 -7.51 9.74
C ASP A 232 5.41 -7.25 10.65
N GLU A 233 5.39 -6.22 11.50
CA GLU A 233 6.34 -6.15 12.62
C GLU A 233 5.81 -7.02 13.80
N ASP A 234 5.84 -8.34 13.59
CA ASP A 234 5.41 -9.41 14.53
C ASP A 234 6.29 -9.54 15.80
N SER A 235 7.30 -8.67 15.98
CA SER A 235 8.23 -8.72 17.12
C SER A 235 7.55 -8.56 18.49
N ASP A 236 6.33 -8.02 18.54
CA ASP A 236 5.60 -7.76 19.78
C ASP A 236 4.75 -8.97 20.27
N GLU A 237 4.43 -9.98 19.43
CA GLU A 237 3.68 -11.17 19.88
C GLU A 237 4.58 -12.26 20.48
N ASP A 238 5.79 -12.42 19.95
CA ASP A 238 6.77 -13.38 20.46
C ASP A 238 7.23 -13.03 21.87
N THR A 239 7.36 -11.73 22.19
CA THR A 239 7.69 -11.25 23.54
C THR A 239 6.61 -11.60 24.57
N ILE A 240 5.32 -11.69 24.20
CA ILE A 240 4.27 -12.14 25.14
C ILE A 240 4.38 -13.64 25.39
N LYS A 241 4.64 -14.43 24.35
CA LYS A 241 4.77 -15.89 24.46
C LYS A 241 5.96 -16.25 25.34
N GLU A 242 7.10 -15.59 25.16
CA GLU A 242 8.28 -15.73 26.01
C GLU A 242 7.99 -15.34 27.47
N LEU A 243 7.31 -14.22 27.71
CA LEU A 243 6.97 -13.78 29.06
C LEU A 243 5.91 -14.69 29.73
N LYS A 244 4.99 -15.28 28.96
CA LYS A 244 4.05 -16.30 29.46
C LYS A 244 4.78 -17.59 29.84
N LEU A 245 5.69 -18.04 28.98
CA LEU A 245 6.51 -19.23 29.21
C LEU A 245 7.42 -19.05 30.45
N ALA A 246 8.07 -17.90 30.57
CA ALA A 246 8.91 -17.55 31.70
C ALA A 246 8.15 -17.48 33.04
N ASN A 247 6.85 -17.16 33.01
CA ASN A 247 6.00 -17.18 34.20
C ASN A 247 5.36 -18.54 34.50
N LYS A 248 5.35 -19.46 33.54
CA LYS A 248 4.90 -20.85 33.73
C LYS A 248 5.96 -21.68 34.47
N TYR A 249 7.23 -21.49 34.14
CA TYR A 249 8.34 -22.27 34.72
C TYR A 249 8.97 -21.68 35.99
N ASN A 250 8.71 -20.41 36.32
CA ASN A 250 9.26 -19.78 37.51
C ASN A 250 8.21 -19.49 38.59
N LYS A 251 8.66 -19.32 39.85
CA LYS A 251 7.79 -18.90 40.97
C LYS A 251 7.03 -17.62 40.63
N LYS A 252 5.69 -17.70 40.73
CA LYS A 252 4.75 -16.58 40.51
C LYS A 252 4.95 -15.54 41.63
N THR A 253 5.60 -14.43 41.31
CA THR A 253 5.78 -13.30 42.23
C THR A 253 4.91 -12.12 41.80
N LYS A 254 4.40 -11.35 42.77
CA LYS A 254 3.54 -10.16 42.51
C LYS A 254 4.21 -9.16 41.55
N LYS A 255 5.54 -9.05 41.59
CA LYS A 255 6.33 -8.20 40.69
C LYS A 255 6.27 -8.65 39.22
N ARG A 256 6.29 -9.96 38.96
CA ARG A 256 6.23 -10.52 37.59
C ARG A 256 4.82 -10.51 37.01
N ALA A 257 3.79 -10.72 37.84
CA ALA A 257 2.40 -10.53 37.42
C ALA A 257 2.16 -9.09 36.92
N ASN A 258 2.60 -8.10 37.70
CA ASN A 258 2.53 -6.69 37.29
C ASN A 258 3.32 -6.38 36.01
N GLN A 259 4.42 -7.10 35.73
CA GLN A 259 5.20 -6.93 34.52
C GLN A 259 4.48 -7.50 33.28
N LEU A 260 3.82 -8.65 33.43
CA LEU A 260 2.93 -9.20 32.39
C LEU A 260 1.76 -8.28 32.10
N ASP A 261 1.10 -7.74 33.13
CA ASP A 261 -0.07 -6.88 32.93
C ASP A 261 0.32 -5.55 32.30
N LYS A 262 1.50 -5.00 32.63
CA LYS A 262 2.06 -3.84 31.92
C LYS A 262 2.37 -4.14 30.45
N ALA A 263 2.93 -5.32 30.15
CA ALA A 263 3.18 -5.75 28.77
C ALA A 263 1.87 -5.96 27.99
N LYS A 264 0.85 -6.59 28.59
CA LYS A 264 -0.48 -6.75 28.00
C LYS A 264 -1.14 -5.38 27.74
N LYS A 265 -1.09 -4.46 28.70
CA LYS A 265 -1.66 -3.11 28.57
C LYS A 265 -0.93 -2.27 27.52
N SER A 266 0.39 -2.33 27.43
CA SER A 266 1.15 -1.61 26.41
C SER A 266 0.81 -2.09 25.00
N ILE A 267 0.62 -3.41 24.83
CA ILE A 267 0.23 -4.02 23.56
C ILE A 267 -1.23 -3.71 23.23
N ARG A 268 -2.16 -3.75 24.20
CA ARG A 268 -3.55 -3.33 23.98
C ARG A 268 -3.65 -1.85 23.59
N ASN A 269 -2.86 -0.98 24.22
CA ASN A 269 -2.81 0.44 23.87
C ASN A 269 -2.17 0.69 22.50
N LYS A 270 -1.13 -0.07 22.13
CA LYS A 270 -0.56 -0.06 20.77
C LYS A 270 -1.58 -0.56 19.74
N LYS A 271 -2.25 -1.69 19.98
CA LYS A 271 -3.30 -2.25 19.10
C LYS A 271 -4.48 -1.26 18.96
N ASN A 272 -4.91 -0.62 20.05
CA ASN A 272 -5.98 0.39 20.02
C ASN A 272 -5.58 1.68 19.30
N ARG A 273 -4.34 2.15 19.45
CA ARG A 273 -3.81 3.29 18.66
C ARG A 273 -3.72 2.93 17.17
N LYS A 274 -3.18 1.76 16.85
CA LYS A 274 -3.14 1.23 15.47
C LYS A 274 -4.54 1.11 14.86
N ASN A 275 -5.52 0.59 15.61
CA ASN A 275 -6.91 0.50 15.14
C ASN A 275 -7.58 1.88 14.95
N LYS A 276 -7.27 2.87 15.80
CA LYS A 276 -7.73 4.26 15.60
C LYS A 276 -7.10 4.87 14.36
N ASP A 277 -5.82 4.67 14.11
CA ASP A 277 -5.14 5.18 12.92
C ASP A 277 -5.67 4.51 11.64
N LYS A 278 -5.98 3.21 11.68
CA LYS A 278 -6.64 2.47 10.57
C LYS A 278 -8.01 3.05 10.18
N ALA A 279 -8.77 3.58 11.13
CA ALA A 279 -10.07 4.19 10.85
C ALA A 279 -10.00 5.51 10.04
N TYR A 280 -8.84 6.18 10.02
CA TYR A 280 -8.65 7.45 9.30
C TYR A 280 -7.93 7.30 7.95
N HIS A 281 -7.50 6.09 7.59
CA HIS A 281 -6.85 5.81 6.33
C HIS A 281 -7.86 5.26 5.31
N PHE A 282 -8.57 6.17 4.61
CA PHE A 282 -9.40 5.76 3.48
C PHE A 282 -8.53 5.20 2.35
N SER A 283 -8.87 4.01 1.87
CA SER A 283 -8.24 3.41 0.67
C SER A 283 -8.38 4.38 -0.50
N ALA A 284 -7.39 4.38 -1.41
CA ALA A 284 -7.47 5.19 -2.63
C ALA A 284 -8.76 4.89 -3.42
N LEU A 285 -9.27 3.66 -3.35
CA LEU A 285 -10.51 3.25 -4.01
C LEU A 285 -11.77 3.87 -3.37
N GLN A 286 -11.74 4.21 -2.08
CA GLN A 286 -12.87 4.86 -1.39
C GLN A 286 -12.97 6.36 -1.70
N LEU A 287 -11.88 6.98 -2.15
CA LEU A 287 -11.81 8.41 -2.47
C LEU A 287 -12.31 8.74 -3.89
N ILE A 288 -12.82 7.75 -4.62
CA ILE A 288 -13.33 7.90 -5.99
C ILE A 288 -14.75 8.48 -5.95
N HIS A 289 -15.03 9.47 -6.80
CA HIS A 289 -16.32 10.17 -6.80
C HIS A 289 -17.45 9.34 -7.45
N ASP A 290 -17.16 8.64 -8.54
CA ASP A 290 -18.11 7.79 -9.28
C ASP A 290 -17.51 6.39 -9.47
N PRO A 291 -17.59 5.52 -8.45
CA PRO A 291 -17.01 4.18 -8.51
C PRO A 291 -17.73 3.26 -9.51
N GLN A 292 -19.05 3.39 -9.65
CA GLN A 292 -19.85 2.62 -10.61
C GLN A 292 -19.46 2.95 -12.05
N GLY A 293 -19.49 4.23 -12.43
CA GLY A 293 -19.14 4.65 -13.79
C GLY A 293 -17.68 4.40 -14.13
N LEU A 294 -16.77 4.42 -13.13
CA LEU A 294 -15.38 4.01 -13.33
C LEU A 294 -15.27 2.51 -13.66
N ALA A 295 -15.92 1.65 -12.88
CA ALA A 295 -15.89 0.20 -13.07
C ALA A 295 -16.46 -0.21 -14.44
N GLU A 296 -17.62 0.33 -14.83
CA GLU A 296 -18.24 0.07 -16.12
C GLU A 296 -17.37 0.50 -17.30
N LYS A 297 -16.80 1.71 -17.25
CA LYS A 297 -15.91 2.22 -18.31
C LYS A 297 -14.63 1.39 -18.42
N LEU A 298 -14.03 1.00 -17.29
CA LEU A 298 -12.83 0.16 -17.27
C LEU A 298 -13.12 -1.22 -17.86
N PHE A 299 -14.26 -1.82 -17.50
CA PHE A 299 -14.68 -3.11 -18.02
C PHE A 299 -14.99 -3.06 -19.52
N HIS A 300 -15.72 -2.05 -19.99
CA HIS A 300 -15.97 -1.85 -21.43
C HIS A 300 -14.68 -1.64 -22.22
N GLN A 301 -13.71 -0.92 -21.65
CA GLN A 301 -12.40 -0.75 -22.25
C GLN A 301 -11.64 -2.09 -22.35
N LEU A 302 -11.75 -2.93 -21.32
CA LEU A 302 -11.14 -4.26 -21.28
C LEU A 302 -11.72 -5.20 -22.35
N GLU A 303 -13.02 -5.13 -22.63
CA GLU A 303 -13.68 -5.92 -23.67
C GLU A 303 -13.24 -5.49 -25.08
N LYS A 304 -13.12 -4.18 -25.31
CA LYS A 304 -12.77 -3.62 -26.63
C LYS A 304 -11.28 -3.68 -26.96
N ARG A 305 -10.38 -3.57 -25.97
CA ARG A 305 -8.94 -3.47 -26.23
C ARG A 305 -8.25 -4.82 -26.10
N HIS A 306 -7.48 -5.17 -27.13
CA HIS A 306 -6.60 -6.35 -27.13
C HIS A 306 -5.26 -6.03 -26.46
N GLU A 307 -5.26 -5.95 -25.13
CA GLU A 307 -4.04 -5.79 -24.33
C GLU A 307 -3.46 -7.14 -23.89
N ARG A 308 -2.19 -7.12 -23.43
CA ARG A 308 -1.53 -8.31 -22.85
C ARG A 308 -2.30 -8.84 -21.65
N PHE A 309 -2.29 -10.16 -21.43
CA PHE A 309 -3.04 -10.82 -20.36
C PHE A 309 -2.72 -10.25 -18.96
N GLU A 310 -1.47 -9.91 -18.67
CA GLU A 310 -1.07 -9.29 -17.39
C GLU A 310 -1.78 -7.95 -17.14
N VAL A 311 -1.97 -7.13 -18.18
CA VAL A 311 -2.68 -5.85 -18.08
C VAL A 311 -4.18 -6.08 -17.87
N LYS A 312 -4.73 -7.11 -18.52
CA LYS A 312 -6.12 -7.54 -18.30
C LYS A 312 -6.35 -7.97 -16.86
N LEU A 313 -5.43 -8.77 -16.32
CA LEU A 313 -5.48 -9.25 -14.95
C LEU A 313 -5.45 -8.08 -13.93
N MET A 314 -4.57 -7.09 -14.15
CA MET A 314 -4.55 -5.89 -13.32
C MET A 314 -5.85 -5.08 -13.41
N CYS A 315 -6.46 -5.00 -14.58
CA CYS A 315 -7.75 -4.31 -14.74
C CYS A 315 -8.87 -5.05 -14.01
N LEU A 316 -8.90 -6.39 -14.12
CA LEU A 316 -9.87 -7.23 -13.43
C LEU A 316 -9.75 -7.12 -11.91
N ASP A 317 -8.52 -7.06 -11.36
CA ASP A 317 -8.27 -6.87 -9.92
C ASP A 317 -8.81 -5.51 -9.43
N VAL A 318 -8.55 -4.42 -10.16
CA VAL A 318 -9.10 -3.11 -9.80
C VAL A 318 -10.63 -3.12 -9.85
N VAL A 319 -11.22 -3.73 -10.89
CA VAL A 319 -12.68 -3.84 -11.03
C VAL A 319 -13.29 -4.70 -9.92
N SER A 320 -12.69 -5.85 -9.57
CA SER A 320 -13.20 -6.71 -8.49
C SER A 320 -13.15 -6.02 -7.12
N ARG A 321 -12.08 -5.28 -6.84
CA ARG A 321 -11.98 -4.47 -5.60
C ARG A 321 -13.02 -3.35 -5.56
N LEU A 322 -13.24 -2.66 -6.67
CA LEU A 322 -14.28 -1.62 -6.76
C LEU A 322 -15.67 -2.19 -6.49
N ILE A 323 -15.99 -3.34 -7.09
CA ILE A 323 -17.28 -4.03 -6.88
C ILE A 323 -17.44 -4.42 -5.41
N GLY A 324 -16.44 -5.07 -4.82
CA GLY A 324 -16.51 -5.53 -3.43
C GLY A 324 -16.61 -4.39 -2.42
N LEU A 325 -15.83 -3.31 -2.60
CA LEU A 325 -15.77 -2.19 -1.65
C LEU A 325 -17.03 -1.32 -1.68
N HIS A 326 -17.54 -1.01 -2.87
CA HIS A 326 -18.68 -0.11 -3.05
C HIS A 326 -20.01 -0.85 -3.30
N LYS A 327 -20.00 -2.18 -3.25
CA LYS A 327 -21.15 -3.06 -3.55
C LYS A 327 -21.83 -2.72 -4.89
N LEU A 328 -21.02 -2.68 -5.95
CA LEU A 328 -21.42 -2.22 -7.30
C LEU A 328 -22.16 -3.30 -8.09
N PHE A 329 -23.05 -2.88 -8.98
CA PHE A 329 -23.77 -3.80 -9.86
C PHE A 329 -23.11 -3.86 -11.25
N LEU A 330 -22.28 -4.89 -11.49
CA LEU A 330 -21.66 -5.13 -12.80
C LEU A 330 -21.80 -6.60 -13.22
N PHE A 331 -23.00 -6.99 -13.64
CA PHE A 331 -23.32 -8.41 -13.89
C PHE A 331 -22.52 -9.04 -15.04
N ASN A 332 -22.15 -8.27 -16.06
CA ASN A 332 -21.35 -8.76 -17.19
C ASN A 332 -19.93 -9.20 -16.80
N PHE A 333 -19.46 -8.78 -15.63
CA PHE A 333 -18.15 -9.20 -15.09
C PHE A 333 -18.10 -10.71 -14.84
N TYR A 334 -19.16 -11.31 -14.28
CA TYR A 334 -19.14 -12.71 -13.86
C TYR A 334 -19.07 -13.68 -15.05
N PRO A 335 -19.90 -13.56 -16.12
CA PRO A 335 -19.76 -14.38 -17.31
C PRO A 335 -18.43 -14.17 -18.05
N TYR A 336 -17.83 -12.98 -17.96
CA TYR A 336 -16.51 -12.72 -18.54
C TYR A 336 -15.41 -13.49 -17.82
N VAL A 337 -15.37 -13.42 -16.49
CA VAL A 337 -14.36 -14.15 -15.69
C VAL A 337 -14.58 -15.65 -15.76
N GLN A 338 -15.82 -16.13 -15.83
CA GLN A 338 -16.18 -17.54 -15.96
C GLN A 338 -15.42 -18.25 -17.10
N ARG A 339 -15.19 -17.58 -18.22
CA ARG A 339 -14.46 -18.12 -19.40
C ARG A 339 -13.01 -18.49 -19.08
N PHE A 340 -12.42 -17.88 -18.05
CA PHE A 340 -11.04 -18.10 -17.64
C PHE A 340 -10.89 -19.04 -16.45
N LEU A 341 -12.00 -19.58 -15.90
CA LEU A 341 -11.98 -20.49 -14.76
C LEU A 341 -11.71 -21.94 -15.21
N GLN A 342 -10.49 -22.19 -15.69
CA GLN A 342 -10.01 -23.52 -16.05
C GLN A 342 -8.71 -23.85 -15.28
N PRO A 343 -8.50 -25.09 -14.81
CA PRO A 343 -7.30 -25.44 -14.03
C PRO A 343 -5.97 -25.17 -14.73
N HIS A 344 -5.94 -25.29 -16.06
CA HIS A 344 -4.76 -25.06 -16.87
C HIS A 344 -4.49 -23.58 -17.19
N GLN A 345 -5.41 -22.69 -16.83
CA GLN A 345 -5.28 -21.26 -17.11
C GLN A 345 -4.16 -20.64 -16.25
N ARG A 346 -3.34 -19.79 -16.87
CA ARG A 346 -2.31 -19.02 -16.15
C ARG A 346 -2.93 -18.09 -15.11
N GLU A 347 -2.37 -18.09 -13.90
CA GLU A 347 -2.79 -17.23 -12.78
C GLU A 347 -4.27 -17.41 -12.38
N VAL A 348 -4.81 -18.63 -12.54
CA VAL A 348 -6.22 -18.92 -12.24
C VAL A 348 -6.60 -18.67 -10.77
N THR A 349 -5.65 -18.81 -9.84
CA THR A 349 -5.85 -18.48 -8.42
C THR A 349 -6.23 -17.02 -8.21
N ARG A 350 -5.61 -16.10 -8.96
CA ARG A 350 -5.95 -14.67 -8.93
C ARG A 350 -7.33 -14.42 -9.52
N LEU A 351 -7.68 -15.11 -10.61
CA LEU A 351 -9.01 -15.00 -11.21
C LEU A 351 -10.12 -15.47 -10.25
N MET A 352 -9.90 -16.59 -9.54
CA MET A 352 -10.81 -17.06 -8.48
C MET A 352 -10.94 -16.03 -7.35
N GLN A 353 -9.82 -15.43 -6.94
CA GLN A 353 -9.81 -14.37 -5.93
C GLN A 353 -10.64 -13.16 -6.38
N PHE A 354 -10.57 -12.76 -7.65
CA PHE A 354 -11.36 -11.64 -8.17
C PHE A 354 -12.85 -11.93 -8.15
N VAL A 355 -13.27 -13.16 -8.47
CA VAL A 355 -14.68 -13.58 -8.35
C VAL A 355 -15.15 -13.45 -6.91
N ALA A 356 -14.38 -13.99 -5.96
CA ALA A 356 -14.74 -13.90 -4.56
C ALA A 356 -14.79 -12.43 -4.08
N GLN A 357 -13.79 -11.61 -4.41
CA GLN A 357 -13.76 -10.18 -4.04
C GLN A 357 -14.94 -9.38 -4.63
N ALA A 358 -15.33 -9.67 -5.87
CA ALA A 358 -16.46 -9.02 -6.54
C ALA A 358 -17.82 -9.54 -6.06
N SER A 359 -17.87 -10.55 -5.20
CA SER A 359 -19.13 -11.12 -4.70
C SER A 359 -19.55 -10.41 -3.41
N HIS A 360 -20.82 -10.02 -3.33
CA HIS A 360 -21.39 -9.41 -2.14
C HIS A 360 -22.88 -9.78 -2.01
N GLU A 361 -23.43 -9.58 -0.82
CA GLU A 361 -24.81 -9.92 -0.45
C GLU A 361 -25.87 -9.36 -1.43
N LEU A 362 -25.63 -8.19 -2.01
CA LEU A 362 -26.56 -7.56 -2.97
C LEU A 362 -26.48 -8.13 -4.40
N VAL A 363 -25.56 -9.03 -4.75
CA VAL A 363 -25.53 -9.62 -6.10
C VAL A 363 -26.59 -10.73 -6.17
N PRO A 364 -27.47 -10.75 -7.18
CA PRO A 364 -28.45 -11.82 -7.34
C PRO A 364 -27.76 -13.20 -7.43
N PRO A 365 -28.24 -14.22 -6.70
CA PRO A 365 -27.63 -15.55 -6.72
C PRO A 365 -27.64 -16.18 -8.12
N ASP A 366 -28.66 -15.90 -8.94
CA ASP A 366 -28.78 -16.40 -10.32
C ASP A 366 -27.59 -16.03 -11.22
N VAL A 367 -26.93 -14.90 -10.96
CA VAL A 367 -25.76 -14.45 -11.72
C VAL A 367 -24.49 -15.18 -11.27
N LEU A 368 -24.40 -15.52 -9.99
CA LEU A 368 -23.24 -16.19 -9.39
C LEU A 368 -23.32 -17.72 -9.52
N GLU A 369 -24.52 -18.30 -9.62
CA GLU A 369 -24.71 -19.74 -9.73
C GLU A 369 -23.96 -20.36 -10.94
N PRO A 370 -23.99 -19.79 -12.17
CA PRO A 370 -23.21 -20.30 -13.29
C PRO A 370 -21.70 -20.30 -13.02
N VAL A 371 -21.20 -19.31 -12.27
CA VAL A 371 -19.79 -19.23 -11.89
C VAL A 371 -19.45 -20.29 -10.85
N LEU A 372 -20.31 -20.47 -9.84
CA LEU A 372 -20.17 -21.54 -8.85
C LEU A 372 -20.16 -22.91 -9.52
N ARG A 373 -21.09 -23.17 -10.44
CA ARG A 373 -21.15 -24.42 -11.21
C ARG A 373 -19.90 -24.61 -12.07
N ALA A 374 -19.38 -23.56 -12.69
CA ALA A 374 -18.12 -23.63 -13.44
C ALA A 374 -16.92 -23.98 -12.55
N LEU A 375 -16.85 -23.42 -11.33
CA LEU A 375 -15.80 -23.78 -10.36
C LEU A 375 -15.90 -25.25 -9.96
N VAL A 376 -17.09 -25.76 -9.65
CA VAL A 376 -17.28 -27.17 -9.29
C VAL A 376 -16.92 -28.08 -10.47
N ASN A 377 -17.54 -27.87 -11.63
CA ASN A 377 -17.39 -28.74 -12.79
C ASN A 377 -15.97 -28.76 -13.36
N ASN A 378 -15.24 -27.64 -13.26
CA ASN A 378 -13.89 -27.56 -13.82
C ASN A 378 -12.79 -27.92 -12.81
N PHE A 379 -12.99 -27.74 -11.50
CA PHE A 379 -11.95 -27.96 -10.48
C PHE A 379 -12.21 -29.15 -9.59
N VAL A 380 -13.45 -29.35 -9.12
CA VAL A 380 -13.81 -30.40 -8.16
C VAL A 380 -14.25 -31.65 -8.92
N THR A 381 -13.30 -32.24 -9.64
CA THR A 381 -13.50 -33.51 -10.35
C THR A 381 -12.35 -34.46 -10.04
N GLU A 382 -12.62 -35.77 -10.01
CA GLU A 382 -11.60 -36.80 -9.72
C GLU A 382 -10.46 -36.85 -10.75
N ARG A 383 -10.65 -36.24 -11.93
CA ARG A 383 -9.65 -36.17 -12.99
C ARG A 383 -8.57 -35.12 -12.74
N ASN A 384 -8.85 -34.15 -11.87
CA ASN A 384 -7.92 -33.06 -11.55
C ASN A 384 -6.97 -33.46 -10.42
N SER A 385 -5.86 -32.73 -10.31
CA SER A 385 -4.96 -32.89 -9.16
C SER A 385 -5.66 -32.50 -7.85
N SER A 386 -5.23 -33.12 -6.76
CA SER A 386 -5.68 -32.78 -5.40
C SER A 386 -5.49 -31.30 -5.07
N ASP A 387 -4.42 -30.68 -5.58
CA ASP A 387 -4.17 -29.25 -5.43
C ASP A 387 -5.22 -28.40 -6.17
N ALA A 388 -5.57 -28.76 -7.40
CA ALA A 388 -6.60 -28.06 -8.16
C ALA A 388 -7.98 -28.18 -7.49
N MET A 389 -8.31 -29.37 -6.95
CA MET A 389 -9.53 -29.59 -6.18
C MET A 389 -9.55 -28.73 -4.90
N ALA A 390 -8.44 -28.68 -4.15
CA ALA A 390 -8.33 -27.88 -2.93
C ALA A 390 -8.44 -26.37 -3.24
N MET A 391 -7.83 -25.89 -4.32
CA MET A 391 -7.98 -24.51 -4.78
C MET A 391 -9.43 -24.18 -5.14
N GLY A 392 -10.11 -25.08 -5.87
CA GLY A 392 -11.53 -24.93 -6.22
C GLY A 392 -12.44 -24.85 -4.99
N LEU A 393 -12.29 -25.78 -4.04
CA LEU A 393 -13.08 -25.80 -2.80
C LEU A 393 -12.84 -24.55 -1.94
N ASN A 394 -11.61 -24.07 -1.85
CA ASN A 394 -11.31 -22.84 -1.12
C ASN A 394 -11.90 -21.60 -1.81
N ALA A 395 -11.85 -21.52 -3.14
CA ALA A 395 -12.48 -20.45 -3.90
C ALA A 395 -14.01 -20.44 -3.70
N ILE A 396 -14.64 -21.63 -3.72
CA ILE A 396 -16.08 -21.79 -3.45
C ILE A 396 -16.41 -21.34 -2.03
N ARG A 397 -15.63 -21.74 -1.02
CA ARG A 397 -15.81 -21.28 0.36
C ARG A 397 -15.76 -19.76 0.46
N GLU A 398 -14.78 -19.14 -0.19
CA GLU A 398 -14.56 -17.70 -0.13
C GLU A 398 -15.67 -16.91 -0.86
N LEU A 399 -16.20 -17.47 -1.95
CA LEU A 399 -17.38 -16.98 -2.66
C LEU A 399 -18.62 -17.07 -1.76
N CYS A 400 -18.90 -18.25 -1.20
CA CYS A 400 -20.02 -18.52 -0.31
C CYS A 400 -19.94 -17.72 1.01
N SER A 401 -18.75 -17.35 1.47
CA SER A 401 -18.58 -16.52 2.66
C SER A 401 -19.19 -15.13 2.49
N ARG A 402 -19.10 -14.57 1.27
CA ARG A 402 -19.68 -13.25 0.94
C ARG A 402 -21.11 -13.33 0.40
N ALA A 403 -21.43 -14.42 -0.30
CA ALA A 403 -22.76 -14.66 -0.84
C ALA A 403 -23.22 -16.09 -0.48
N PRO A 404 -23.73 -16.33 0.75
CA PRO A 404 -24.14 -17.67 1.20
C PRO A 404 -25.33 -18.26 0.43
N LEU A 405 -26.15 -17.41 -0.18
CA LEU A 405 -27.39 -17.81 -0.88
C LEU A 405 -27.15 -18.41 -2.27
N VAL A 406 -25.92 -18.37 -2.79
CA VAL A 406 -25.59 -18.90 -4.13
C VAL A 406 -25.55 -20.44 -4.14
N MET A 407 -25.46 -21.06 -2.96
CA MET A 407 -25.23 -22.49 -2.84
C MET A 407 -26.55 -23.29 -2.78
N ASN A 408 -26.68 -24.26 -3.69
CA ASN A 408 -27.80 -25.20 -3.67
C ASN A 408 -27.57 -26.34 -2.66
N GLN A 409 -28.66 -26.85 -2.09
CA GLN A 409 -28.63 -27.92 -1.09
C GLN A 409 -27.93 -29.20 -1.62
N ASP A 410 -28.26 -29.65 -2.82
CA ASP A 410 -27.68 -30.87 -3.41
C ASP A 410 -26.18 -30.70 -3.68
N LEU A 411 -25.82 -29.56 -4.28
CA LEU A 411 -24.43 -29.26 -4.60
C LEU A 411 -23.58 -29.11 -3.32
N LEU A 412 -24.12 -28.54 -2.24
CA LEU A 412 -23.42 -28.46 -0.96
C LEU A 412 -23.16 -29.85 -0.38
N GLN A 413 -24.13 -30.76 -0.46
CA GLN A 413 -23.98 -32.12 0.03
C GLN A 413 -22.87 -32.86 -0.72
N ASP A 414 -22.84 -32.74 -2.04
CA ASP A 414 -21.80 -33.34 -2.87
C ASP A 414 -20.41 -32.82 -2.50
N LEU A 415 -20.26 -31.50 -2.30
CA LEU A 415 -18.98 -30.90 -1.91
C LEU A 415 -18.55 -31.30 -0.48
N VAL A 416 -19.51 -31.52 0.43
CA VAL A 416 -19.24 -31.94 1.81
C VAL A 416 -18.78 -33.40 1.89
N GLN A 417 -19.09 -34.26 0.91
CA GLN A 417 -18.62 -35.66 0.89
C GLN A 417 -17.08 -35.76 0.90
N TYR A 418 -16.39 -34.73 0.38
CA TYR A 418 -14.92 -34.65 0.40
C TYR A 418 -14.31 -34.44 1.80
N LYS A 419 -15.11 -34.36 2.89
CA LYS A 419 -14.64 -34.23 4.28
C LYS A 419 -13.79 -35.40 4.80
N ASN A 420 -13.85 -36.54 4.12
CA ASN A 420 -13.09 -37.76 4.43
C ASN A 420 -12.16 -38.16 3.25
N TYR A 421 -11.85 -37.22 2.36
CA TYR A 421 -10.99 -37.49 1.21
C TYR A 421 -9.56 -37.83 1.67
N ARG A 422 -8.88 -38.72 0.93
CA ARG A 422 -7.53 -39.21 1.29
C ARG A 422 -6.51 -38.08 1.47
N GLU A 423 -6.56 -37.09 0.58
CA GLU A 423 -5.65 -35.94 0.63
C GLU A 423 -6.11 -34.89 1.65
N LYS A 424 -5.23 -34.54 2.59
CA LYS A 424 -5.51 -33.61 3.69
C LYS A 424 -5.90 -32.21 3.21
N SER A 425 -5.32 -31.72 2.11
CA SER A 425 -5.60 -30.38 1.57
C SER A 425 -7.07 -30.24 1.13
N VAL A 426 -7.59 -31.21 0.39
CA VAL A 426 -8.99 -31.29 -0.05
C VAL A 426 -9.91 -31.50 1.15
N MET A 427 -9.53 -32.40 2.06
CA MET A 427 -10.29 -32.69 3.28
C MET A 427 -10.50 -31.43 4.13
N MET A 428 -9.45 -30.64 4.35
CA MET A 428 -9.51 -29.41 5.13
C MET A 428 -10.34 -28.32 4.43
N ALA A 429 -10.24 -28.20 3.10
CA ALA A 429 -11.05 -27.25 2.34
C ALA A 429 -12.55 -27.57 2.43
N ALA A 430 -12.91 -28.86 2.28
CA ALA A 430 -14.30 -29.33 2.43
C ALA A 430 -14.84 -29.12 3.85
N ARG A 431 -14.03 -29.41 4.88
CA ARG A 431 -14.38 -29.15 6.28
C ARG A 431 -14.58 -27.66 6.56
N ALA A 432 -13.76 -26.79 5.96
CA ALA A 432 -13.90 -25.35 6.11
C ALA A 432 -15.20 -24.82 5.46
N LEU A 433 -15.59 -25.35 4.29
CA LEU A 433 -16.88 -25.04 3.67
C LEU A 433 -18.05 -25.52 4.54
N LEU A 434 -17.97 -26.73 5.09
CA LEU A 434 -18.97 -27.25 6.02
C LEU A 434 -19.10 -26.39 7.28
N HIS A 435 -17.98 -25.92 7.84
CA HIS A 435 -18.00 -25.04 9.01
C HIS A 435 -18.66 -23.69 8.70
N LEU A 436 -18.39 -23.10 7.52
CA LEU A 436 -19.04 -21.87 7.08
C LEU A 436 -20.57 -21.99 7.08
N TYR A 437 -21.11 -23.07 6.52
CA TYR A 437 -22.56 -23.30 6.48
C TYR A 437 -23.14 -23.72 7.84
N ARG A 438 -22.35 -24.29 8.76
CA ARG A 438 -22.78 -24.47 10.16
C ARG A 438 -23.02 -23.15 10.89
N VAL A 439 -22.31 -22.09 10.51
CA VAL A 439 -22.46 -20.76 11.12
C VAL A 439 -23.52 -19.94 10.40
N ASN A 440 -23.47 -19.91 9.06
CA ASN A 440 -24.30 -19.00 8.27
C ASN A 440 -25.70 -19.57 7.97
N LEU A 441 -25.81 -20.84 7.57
CA LEU A 441 -27.06 -21.47 7.14
C LEU A 441 -27.09 -22.98 7.48
N PRO A 442 -27.35 -23.36 8.75
CA PRO A 442 -27.34 -24.76 9.17
C PRO A 442 -28.44 -25.63 8.51
N THR A 443 -29.50 -24.99 8.02
CA THR A 443 -30.66 -25.65 7.41
C THR A 443 -30.33 -26.37 6.11
N LEU A 444 -29.41 -25.82 5.31
CA LEU A 444 -28.92 -26.41 4.06
C LEU A 444 -28.12 -27.70 4.27
N LEU A 445 -27.55 -27.90 5.47
CA LEU A 445 -26.79 -29.09 5.82
C LEU A 445 -27.72 -30.23 6.29
N HIS A 446 -27.31 -31.47 5.99
CA HIS A 446 -27.94 -32.67 6.55
C HIS A 446 -27.82 -32.70 8.07
N LYS A 447 -28.79 -33.35 8.73
CA LYS A 447 -28.83 -33.44 10.21
C LYS A 447 -27.53 -33.95 10.83
N ARG A 448 -26.83 -34.89 10.16
CA ARG A 448 -25.55 -35.47 10.60
C ARG A 448 -24.40 -34.46 10.59
N ASP A 449 -24.48 -33.46 9.73
CA ASP A 449 -23.39 -32.51 9.48
C ASP A 449 -23.61 -31.17 10.19
N ARG A 450 -24.75 -30.94 10.86
CA ARG A 450 -25.08 -29.69 11.59
C ARG A 450 -24.24 -29.44 12.83
N GLY A 451 -23.60 -30.47 13.40
CA GLY A 451 -22.87 -30.34 14.67
C GLY A 451 -23.81 -30.20 15.88
N ARG A 452 -23.26 -29.86 17.05
CA ARG A 452 -24.06 -29.64 18.27
C ARG A 452 -24.80 -28.29 18.15
N PRO A 453 -26.13 -28.23 18.35
CA PRO A 453 -26.88 -26.96 18.29
C PRO A 453 -26.40 -26.01 19.39
N THR A 454 -26.01 -24.80 19.02
CA THR A 454 -25.79 -23.66 19.94
C THR A 454 -27.04 -22.79 19.98
N GLU A 455 -27.31 -22.08 21.08
CA GLU A 455 -28.47 -21.17 21.19
C GLU A 455 -28.50 -20.12 20.05
N ALA A 456 -27.33 -19.61 19.67
CA ALA A 456 -27.14 -18.72 18.52
C ALA A 456 -27.51 -19.34 17.15
N SER A 457 -27.43 -20.67 17.01
CA SER A 457 -27.82 -21.37 15.77
C SER A 457 -29.34 -21.59 15.66
N ILE A 458 -30.05 -21.54 16.79
CA ILE A 458 -31.50 -21.72 16.87
C ILE A 458 -32.24 -20.40 16.60
N GLU A 459 -31.65 -19.27 16.98
CA GLU A 459 -32.17 -17.92 16.71
C GLU A 459 -31.85 -17.39 15.31
N LEU A 460 -31.04 -18.13 14.54
CA LEU A 460 -30.54 -17.69 13.24
C LEU A 460 -31.63 -17.83 12.17
N LYS A 461 -32.37 -16.74 11.92
CA LYS A 461 -33.29 -16.65 10.79
C LYS A 461 -32.49 -16.57 9.49
N VAL A 462 -32.83 -17.44 8.55
CA VAL A 462 -32.30 -17.42 7.19
C VAL A 462 -32.80 -16.15 6.50
N LYS A 463 -31.91 -15.20 6.23
CA LYS A 463 -32.23 -13.99 5.47
C LYS A 463 -32.50 -14.35 4.02
N GLN A 464 -33.62 -13.88 3.48
CA GLN A 464 -33.87 -13.94 2.05
C GLN A 464 -33.02 -12.89 1.32
N TYR A 465 -32.80 -13.10 0.01
CA TYR A 465 -32.04 -12.14 -0.80
C TYR A 465 -32.68 -10.75 -0.72
N GLY A 466 -31.90 -9.75 -0.29
CA GLY A 466 -32.36 -8.37 -0.12
C GLY A 466 -33.06 -8.07 1.20
N GLU A 467 -33.18 -9.04 2.12
CA GLU A 467 -33.78 -8.82 3.44
C GLU A 467 -32.80 -8.12 4.39
N THR A 468 -33.06 -6.85 4.72
CA THR A 468 -32.26 -6.11 5.71
C THR A 468 -32.77 -6.38 7.12
N ASP A 469 -31.88 -6.86 7.98
CA ASP A 469 -32.13 -7.09 9.41
C ASP A 469 -32.07 -5.75 10.16
N ALA A 470 -33.11 -4.94 9.96
CA ALA A 470 -33.34 -3.72 10.72
C ALA A 470 -34.00 -4.12 12.05
N LYS A 471 -33.18 -4.46 13.04
CA LYS A 471 -33.68 -4.71 14.40
C LYS A 471 -34.05 -3.36 15.03
N ASP A 472 -35.28 -3.23 15.51
CA ASP A 472 -35.76 -2.05 16.25
C ASP A 472 -35.10 -1.89 17.64
N TYR A 473 -34.36 -2.91 18.07
CA TYR A 473 -33.70 -2.98 19.37
C TYR A 473 -32.19 -3.18 19.21
N VAL A 474 -31.41 -2.71 20.19
CA VAL A 474 -29.97 -2.94 20.25
C VAL A 474 -29.73 -4.40 20.65
N PRO A 475 -29.10 -5.24 19.81
CA PRO A 475 -28.83 -6.63 20.14
C PRO A 475 -28.07 -6.77 21.46
N GLY A 476 -28.58 -7.58 22.39
CA GLY A 476 -28.00 -7.77 23.72
C GLY A 476 -28.61 -6.90 24.83
N ALA A 477 -29.52 -5.98 24.50
CA ALA A 477 -30.30 -5.26 25.52
C ALA A 477 -31.22 -6.18 26.34
N GLU A 478 -31.63 -7.33 25.77
CA GLU A 478 -32.44 -8.34 26.47
C GLU A 478 -31.68 -9.09 27.59
N ALA A 479 -30.34 -9.17 27.53
CA ALA A 479 -29.54 -9.76 28.62
C ALA A 479 -29.59 -8.92 29.91
N LEU A 480 -29.80 -7.60 29.80
CA LEU A 480 -29.94 -6.69 30.94
C LEU A 480 -31.32 -6.79 31.64
N VAL A 481 -32.33 -7.28 30.92
CA VAL A 481 -33.70 -7.42 31.47
C VAL A 481 -33.83 -8.68 32.33
N ASN A 482 -33.10 -9.75 31.97
CA ASN A 482 -33.17 -11.04 32.66
C ASN A 482 -32.49 -11.06 34.05
N ASP A 483 -31.64 -10.08 34.38
CA ASP A 483 -30.94 -10.02 35.67
C ASP A 483 -31.81 -9.43 36.81
N LYS A 484 -32.95 -8.80 36.48
CA LYS A 484 -33.90 -8.26 37.49
C LYS A 484 -34.88 -9.30 38.06
N GLY A 485 -34.85 -10.55 37.56
CA GLY A 485 -35.81 -11.60 37.93
C GLY A 485 -35.44 -12.47 39.15
N LYS A 486 -34.25 -12.32 39.75
CA LYS A 486 -33.81 -13.12 40.92
C LYS A 486 -33.67 -12.29 42.20
N LYS A 487 -34.68 -11.50 42.57
CA LYS A 487 -34.81 -11.03 43.98
C LYS A 487 -35.76 -11.94 44.74
N LYS A 488 -35.19 -12.92 45.46
CA LYS A 488 -35.87 -13.68 46.50
C LYS A 488 -36.32 -12.73 47.62
N THR A 489 -37.57 -12.90 48.02
CA THR A 489 -38.19 -12.47 49.27
C THR A 489 -37.30 -12.71 50.49
N LYS A 490 -37.01 -11.67 51.27
CA LYS A 490 -37.00 -11.70 52.75
C LYS A 490 -37.05 -10.26 53.31
N GLU A 491 -37.99 -10.09 54.22
CA GLU A 491 -38.37 -8.90 54.99
C GLU A 491 -37.34 -8.56 56.12
N PRO A 492 -37.51 -7.41 56.83
CA PRO A 492 -36.42 -6.54 57.27
C PRO A 492 -35.99 -6.74 58.74
N ALA A 493 -34.78 -6.28 59.08
CA ALA A 493 -34.38 -6.00 60.46
C ALA A 493 -33.50 -4.73 60.50
N GLU A 494 -33.82 -3.88 61.48
CA GLU A 494 -33.35 -2.52 61.73
C GLU A 494 -31.98 -2.46 62.48
N PRO A 495 -31.41 -1.26 62.74
CA PRO A 495 -30.01 -0.94 62.46
C PRO A 495 -29.08 -1.05 63.68
N THR A 496 -27.77 -1.15 63.42
CA THR A 496 -26.73 -0.71 64.35
C THR A 496 -25.71 0.12 63.58
N GLU A 497 -25.59 1.38 64.00
CA GLU A 497 -24.54 2.32 63.61
C GLU A 497 -23.17 1.80 64.08
N ASP A 498 -22.16 1.82 63.20
CA ASP A 498 -20.99 2.67 63.43
C ASP A 498 -20.05 2.75 62.22
N ASN A 499 -19.48 3.94 62.08
CA ASN A 499 -18.66 4.49 60.99
C ASN A 499 -17.40 3.68 60.62
N SER A 500 -17.08 3.65 59.31
CA SER A 500 -15.83 4.21 58.77
C SER A 500 -15.77 4.07 57.24
N ASP A 501 -15.52 5.20 56.57
CA ASP A 501 -15.21 5.36 55.15
C ASP A 501 -14.21 4.33 54.61
N SER A 502 -14.52 3.76 53.45
CA SER A 502 -13.54 3.51 52.39
C SER A 502 -14.24 3.14 51.08
N ASP A 503 -14.14 4.05 50.13
CA ASP A 503 -14.61 4.01 48.75
C ASP A 503 -13.91 2.88 47.94
N SER A 504 -14.34 1.62 48.12
CA SER A 504 -13.85 0.49 47.33
C SER A 504 -14.75 0.26 46.12
N TRP A 505 -14.30 0.70 44.95
CA TRP A 505 -14.83 0.22 43.67
C TRP A 505 -14.74 -1.31 43.64
N VAL A 506 -15.90 -1.97 43.56
CA VAL A 506 -16.01 -3.42 43.42
C VAL A 506 -15.66 -3.78 41.98
N ASP A 507 -14.50 -4.42 41.80
CA ASP A 507 -14.05 -4.96 40.51
C ASP A 507 -14.91 -6.19 40.20
N ILE A 508 -15.86 -6.04 39.28
CA ILE A 508 -16.66 -7.15 38.75
C ILE A 508 -15.70 -8.03 37.97
N SER A 509 -15.38 -9.19 38.52
CA SER A 509 -14.62 -10.23 37.85
C SER A 509 -15.48 -10.81 36.72
N ASP A 510 -15.29 -10.31 35.50
CA ASP A 510 -15.79 -10.96 34.30
C ASP A 510 -15.10 -12.32 34.15
N ASN A 511 -15.86 -13.37 34.49
CA ASN A 511 -15.55 -14.75 34.21
C ASN A 511 -15.83 -15.00 32.71
N GLU A 512 -14.92 -14.56 31.83
CA GLU A 512 -14.87 -15.08 30.47
C GLU A 512 -14.34 -16.51 30.52
N GLY A 513 -15.23 -17.47 30.26
CA GLY A 513 -14.91 -18.88 30.11
C GLY A 513 -13.91 -19.06 28.97
N ASP A 514 -12.66 -19.32 29.36
CA ASP A 514 -11.62 -19.84 28.48
C ASP A 514 -12.10 -21.21 27.99
N PHE A 515 -12.35 -21.31 26.68
CA PHE A 515 -12.67 -22.58 26.04
C PHE A 515 -11.36 -23.36 25.97
N GLU A 516 -11.05 -24.10 27.04
CA GLU A 516 -9.94 -25.05 27.07
C GLU A 516 -10.17 -26.10 25.97
N ILE A 517 -9.28 -26.08 24.97
CA ILE A 517 -9.14 -27.20 24.04
C ILE A 517 -8.39 -28.29 24.81
N ASP A 518 -9.16 -29.24 25.34
CA ASP A 518 -8.66 -30.53 25.80
C ASP A 518 -8.12 -31.29 24.58
N THR A 519 -6.80 -31.30 24.43
CA THR A 519 -6.08 -32.31 23.65
C THR A 519 -5.53 -33.34 24.61
N ASP A 520 -6.43 -34.15 25.18
CA ASP A 520 -6.10 -35.47 25.71
C ASP A 520 -6.33 -36.48 24.57
N SER A 521 -5.25 -36.82 23.88
CA SER A 521 -5.12 -38.14 23.25
C SER A 521 -4.04 -38.86 24.04
N GLU A 522 -4.48 -39.76 24.92
CA GLU A 522 -3.63 -40.69 25.64
C GLU A 522 -2.78 -41.50 24.63
N ASP A 523 -1.47 -41.50 24.88
CA ASP A 523 -0.50 -42.44 24.33
C ASP A 523 -0.77 -43.84 24.88
N ASP A 524 -0.57 -44.86 24.05
CA ASP A 524 0.20 -46.09 24.34
C ASP A 524 0.02 -47.07 23.16
N ASP A 525 1.00 -47.16 22.28
CA ASP A 525 2.08 -48.16 22.41
C ASP A 525 2.88 -48.31 21.10
N ASP A 526 4.17 -48.56 21.32
CA ASP A 526 5.32 -48.62 20.44
C ASP A 526 5.18 -49.45 19.14
N ASP A 527 5.86 -48.98 18.08
CA ASP A 527 6.83 -49.83 17.37
C ASP A 527 7.81 -48.98 16.54
N ASP A 528 9.08 -49.12 16.92
CA ASP A 528 10.26 -48.47 16.39
C ASP A 528 10.74 -49.20 15.11
N VAL A 529 10.65 -48.57 13.93
CA VAL A 529 11.50 -48.94 12.79
C VAL A 529 11.84 -47.73 11.92
N SER A 530 13.15 -47.49 11.82
CA SER A 530 13.90 -46.62 10.91
C SER A 530 13.27 -46.35 9.53
N LEU A 531 13.51 -45.15 8.99
CA LEU A 531 14.03 -44.98 7.62
C LEU A 531 14.50 -43.54 7.37
N THR A 532 15.82 -43.39 7.42
CA THR A 532 16.63 -42.52 6.58
C THR A 532 16.18 -42.61 5.11
N VAL A 533 16.50 -41.58 4.31
CA VAL A 533 16.45 -41.51 2.83
C VAL A 533 15.18 -40.86 2.26
N LEU A 534 15.25 -39.55 1.97
CA LEU A 534 15.10 -38.96 0.62
C LEU A 534 15.08 -37.41 0.66
N ASN A 535 16.13 -36.81 1.24
CA ASN A 535 16.62 -35.53 0.74
C ASN A 535 17.71 -35.86 -0.30
N ASN A 536 17.30 -36.01 -1.56
CA ASN A 536 18.05 -35.75 -2.79
C ASN A 536 17.46 -36.57 -3.95
N ILE A 537 17.02 -35.86 -4.99
CA ILE A 537 17.37 -36.01 -6.41
C ILE A 537 16.64 -34.85 -7.14
N ILE A 538 17.32 -33.75 -7.54
CA ILE A 538 18.23 -33.58 -8.71
C ILE A 538 17.40 -33.51 -10.01
N VAL A 539 17.59 -32.65 -11.03
CA VAL A 539 18.47 -31.53 -11.41
C VAL A 539 17.88 -31.02 -12.75
N THR A 540 18.12 -29.76 -13.13
CA THR A 540 18.63 -29.33 -14.48
C THR A 540 18.59 -27.79 -14.53
N ASP A 541 19.50 -27.02 -15.10
CA ASP A 541 20.90 -27.17 -15.51
C ASP A 541 21.34 -25.75 -15.95
N LYS A 542 22.66 -25.45 -15.87
CA LYS A 542 23.41 -24.40 -16.61
C LYS A 542 23.12 -22.90 -16.39
N HIS A 543 24.07 -22.19 -15.75
CA HIS A 543 25.15 -21.46 -16.45
C HIS A 543 25.98 -20.55 -15.52
N ILE A 544 27.32 -20.70 -15.60
CA ILE A 544 28.38 -19.65 -15.50
C ILE A 544 28.70 -19.16 -14.07
N SER A 545 29.73 -19.67 -13.38
CA SER A 545 31.18 -19.44 -13.56
C SER A 545 31.59 -17.96 -13.45
N GLN A 546 32.18 -17.55 -12.32
CA GLN A 546 33.55 -17.00 -12.23
C GLN A 546 33.78 -16.21 -10.92
N GLU A 547 34.92 -16.51 -10.31
CA GLU A 547 35.78 -15.64 -9.48
C GLU A 547 35.42 -15.43 -8.00
N VAL A 548 35.95 -16.37 -7.21
CA VAL A 548 36.53 -16.13 -5.88
C VAL A 548 37.90 -15.47 -6.06
N SER A 549 38.17 -14.32 -5.42
CA SER A 549 39.45 -14.01 -4.76
C SER A 549 39.42 -12.63 -4.07
N CYS A 550 40.25 -12.48 -3.03
CA CYS A 550 40.62 -11.25 -2.31
C CYS A 550 39.78 -10.81 -1.10
N VAL A 551 39.80 -11.62 -0.03
CA VAL A 551 39.80 -11.10 1.34
C VAL A 551 40.93 -11.78 2.12
N GLN A 552 42.13 -11.25 2.00
CA GLN A 552 43.19 -11.44 2.99
C GLN A 552 44.26 -10.38 2.73
N VAL A 553 44.52 -9.58 3.76
CA VAL A 553 45.75 -8.83 4.08
C VAL A 553 45.32 -7.55 4.82
N LEU A 554 46.01 -7.27 5.92
CA LEU A 554 45.90 -6.16 6.88
C LEU A 554 45.14 -6.47 8.17
N LEU A 555 45.80 -7.22 9.06
CA LEU A 555 45.90 -6.87 10.48
C LEU A 555 47.10 -7.63 11.07
N GLY A 556 48.22 -6.93 11.25
CA GLY A 556 49.41 -7.51 11.87
C GLY A 556 50.68 -6.67 11.73
N LYS A 557 50.78 -5.60 12.53
CA LYS A 557 51.85 -5.37 13.54
C LYS A 557 52.09 -3.87 13.80
N TYR A 558 52.19 -3.58 15.09
CA TYR A 558 52.52 -2.34 15.82
C TYR A 558 51.37 -1.39 16.12
#